data_AF-A0A554IZ07-F1
#
_entry.id   AF-A0A554IZ07-F1
#
_cell.length_a   1.000
_cell.length_b   1.000
_cell.length_c   1.000
_cell.angle_alpha   90.00
_cell.angle_beta   90.00
_cell.angle_gamma   90.00
#
_symmetry.space_group_name_H-M   'P 1'
#
loop_
_entity.id
_entity.type
_entity.pdbx_description
1 polymer ?
#
loop_
_entity_poly.entity_id
_entity_poly.type
_entity_poly.pdbx_seq_one_letter_code
_entity_poly.pdbx_strand_id
1 'polypeptide(L)'
;PLASVFAVILIAVELLGGAALMVGFMTHWAAKLTAVVALVALVTVHLSKGFFISNGGVEFILVLLAASISLMITGAGAYSVDGMRGKPAQQ
;
A
#
# COMPACT_ATOMS: atom_id res chain seq x y z
N PRO A 1 -17.37 13.37 -14.81
CA PRO A 1 -17.89 13.01 -13.46
C PRO A 1 -17.18 11.80 -12.84
N LEU A 2 -16.96 10.70 -13.60
CA LEU A 2 -16.37 9.47 -13.04
C LEU A 2 -14.90 9.63 -12.59
N ALA A 3 -14.09 10.38 -13.34
CA ALA A 3 -12.69 10.65 -12.98
C ALA A 3 -12.54 11.35 -11.62
N SER A 4 -13.41 12.31 -11.31
CA SER A 4 -13.40 13.03 -10.02
C SER A 4 -13.72 12.12 -8.84
N VAL A 5 -14.64 11.17 -9.03
CA VAL A 5 -14.97 10.17 -8.00
C VAL A 5 -13.77 9.26 -7.76
N PHE A 6 -13.14 8.75 -8.81
CA PHE A 6 -11.93 7.93 -8.68
C PHE A 6 -10.77 8.68 -8.04
N ALA A 7 -10.60 9.98 -8.31
CA ALA A 7 -9.57 10.78 -7.68
C ALA A 7 -9.76 10.85 -6.15
N VAL A 8 -10.99 11.09 -5.68
CA VAL A 8 -11.29 11.12 -4.24
C VAL A 8 -11.06 9.74 -3.60
N ILE A 9 -11.48 8.67 -4.27
CA ILE A 9 -11.26 7.29 -3.78
C ILE A 9 -9.76 6.99 -3.71
N LEU A 10 -8.99 7.31 -4.75
CA LEU A 10 -7.54 7.13 -4.78
C LEU A 10 -6.85 7.86 -3.64
N ILE A 11 -7.19 9.13 -3.42
CA ILE A 11 -6.64 9.93 -2.32
C ILE A 11 -6.95 9.28 -0.97
N ALA A 12 -8.20 8.85 -0.76
CA ALA A 12 -8.61 8.20 0.48
C ALA A 12 -7.88 6.87 0.70
N VAL A 13 -7.76 6.03 -0.33
CA VAL A 13 -7.08 4.73 -0.26
C VAL A 13 -5.58 4.89 -0.01
N GLU A 14 -4.91 5.81 -0.71
CA GLU A 14 -3.48 6.05 -0.54
C GLU A 14 -3.17 6.57 0.87
N LEU A 15 -3.93 7.56 1.34
CA LEU A 15 -3.69 8.19 2.63
C LEU A 15 -4.05 7.25 3.78
N LEU A 16 -5.27 6.70 3.77
CA LEU A 16 -5.73 5.83 4.85
C LEU A 16 -5.07 4.45 4.80
N GLY A 17 -4.85 3.91 3.60
CA GLY A 17 -4.14 2.64 3.40
C GLY A 17 -2.68 2.73 3.83
N GLY A 18 -1.98 3.78 3.43
CA GLY A 18 -0.60 4.04 3.89
C GLY A 18 -0.52 4.21 5.40
N ALA A 19 -1.40 5.03 6.00
CA ALA A 19 -1.47 5.20 7.45
C ALA A 19 -1.78 3.89 8.18
N ALA A 20 -2.72 3.09 7.67
CA ALA A 20 -3.07 1.78 8.21
C ALA A 20 -1.89 0.80 8.16
N LEU A 21 -1.12 0.79 7.06
CA LEU A 21 0.10 -0.01 6.93
C LEU A 21 1.20 0.44 7.90
N MET A 22 1.37 1.74 8.12
CA MET A 22 2.37 2.27 9.06
C MET A 22 2.14 1.80 10.50
N VAL A 23 0.89 1.81 10.96
CA VAL A 23 0.53 1.32 12.31
C VAL A 23 0.28 -0.21 12.34
N GLY A 24 0.24 -0.84 11.17
CA GLY A 24 -0.10 -2.25 10.98
C GLY A 24 -1.49 -2.60 11.50
N PHE A 25 -2.49 -1.83 11.06
CA PHE A 25 -3.92 -2.07 11.29
C PHE A 25 -4.57 -2.60 10.02
N MET A 26 -5.28 -3.73 10.11
CA MET A 26 -5.85 -4.42 8.95
C MET A 26 -4.81 -4.63 7.83
N THR A 27 -3.59 -4.97 8.20
CA THR A 27 -2.38 -4.96 7.36
C THR A 27 -2.59 -5.70 6.04
N HIS A 28 -3.23 -6.86 6.07
CA HIS A 28 -3.49 -7.66 4.88
C HIS A 28 -4.44 -6.99 3.88
N TRP A 29 -5.47 -6.26 4.36
CA TRP A 29 -6.39 -5.52 3.49
C TRP A 29 -5.81 -4.20 3.01
N ALA A 30 -5.14 -3.46 3.89
CA ALA A 30 -4.45 -2.23 3.54
C ALA A 30 -3.36 -2.49 2.49
N ALA A 31 -2.61 -3.59 2.62
CA ALA A 31 -1.59 -4.00 1.65
C ALA A 31 -2.20 -4.33 0.29
N LYS A 32 -3.32 -5.06 0.24
CA LYS A 32 -4.01 -5.36 -1.02
C LYS A 32 -4.48 -4.10 -1.76
N LEU A 33 -5.12 -3.19 -1.04
CA LEU A 33 -5.61 -1.94 -1.64
C LEU A 33 -4.46 -1.09 -2.16
N THR A 34 -3.40 -0.93 -1.36
CA THR A 34 -2.19 -0.19 -1.74
C THR A 34 -1.48 -0.84 -2.93
N ALA A 35 -1.39 -2.17 -2.98
CA ALA A 35 -0.82 -2.89 -4.11
C ALA A 35 -1.60 -2.65 -5.42
N VAL A 36 -2.94 -2.65 -5.35
CA VAL A 36 -3.79 -2.36 -6.52
C VAL A 36 -3.57 -0.94 -7.01
N VAL A 37 -3.53 0.06 -6.10
CA VAL A 37 -3.25 1.44 -6.49
C VAL A 37 -1.85 1.57 -7.09
N ALA A 38 -0.84 0.98 -6.46
CA ALA A 38 0.53 1.00 -6.96
C ALA A 38 0.66 0.36 -8.34
N LEU A 39 -0.04 -0.75 -8.60
CA LEU A 39 -0.06 -1.40 -9.90
C LEU A 39 -0.72 -0.52 -10.98
N VAL A 40 -1.86 0.10 -10.67
CA VAL A 40 -2.53 1.02 -11.59
C VAL A 40 -1.64 2.23 -11.87
N ALA A 41 -1.05 2.83 -10.84
CA ALA A 41 -0.13 3.97 -10.98
C ALA A 41 1.11 3.61 -11.81
N LEU A 42 1.69 2.42 -11.58
CA LEU A 42 2.81 1.91 -12.36
C LEU A 42 2.49 1.92 -13.86
N VAL A 43 1.36 1.32 -14.27
CA VAL A 43 0.99 1.16 -15.68
C VAL A 43 0.52 2.48 -16.30
N THR A 44 -0.20 3.31 -15.55
CA THR A 44 -0.87 4.50 -16.10
C THR A 44 -0.05 5.79 -16.02
N VAL A 45 0.86 5.92 -15.04
CA VAL A 45 1.57 7.17 -14.76
C VAL A 45 3.08 7.03 -14.86
N HIS A 46 3.66 5.89 -14.44
CA HIS A 46 5.11 5.78 -14.26
C HIS A 46 5.83 5.03 -15.38
N LEU A 47 5.17 4.11 -16.09
CA LEU A 47 5.82 3.23 -17.07
C LEU A 47 6.56 3.98 -18.19
N SER A 48 6.05 5.14 -18.59
CA SER A 48 6.64 5.99 -19.63
C SER A 48 7.75 6.93 -19.14
N LYS A 49 7.98 7.03 -17.82
CA LYS A 49 8.90 8.01 -17.21
C LYS A 49 10.32 7.47 -16.96
N GLY A 50 10.61 6.26 -17.46
CA GLY A 50 11.87 5.57 -17.24
C GLY A 50 12.00 4.99 -15.82
N PHE A 51 13.21 4.63 -15.41
CA PHE A 51 13.43 3.93 -14.15
C PHE A 51 13.48 4.87 -12.93
N PHE A 52 14.37 5.87 -12.96
CA PHE A 52 14.72 6.65 -11.77
C PHE A 52 13.60 7.53 -11.23
N ILE A 53 13.45 7.53 -9.91
CA ILE A 53 12.47 8.37 -9.21
C ILE A 53 12.65 9.87 -9.49
N SER A 54 13.89 10.33 -9.76
CA SER A 54 14.17 11.74 -10.08
C SER A 54 13.41 12.25 -11.30
N ASN A 55 13.04 11.36 -12.22
CA ASN A 55 12.23 11.67 -13.40
C ASN A 55 10.75 11.31 -13.21
N GLY A 56 10.36 10.95 -11.98
CA GLY A 56 9.06 10.33 -11.68
C GLY A 56 8.94 8.92 -12.24
N GLY A 57 10.05 8.19 -12.41
CA GLY A 57 10.09 6.84 -12.97
C GLY A 57 9.46 5.76 -12.10
N VAL A 58 9.67 4.50 -12.50
CA VAL A 58 9.02 3.32 -11.87
C VAL A 58 9.66 2.84 -10.57
N GLU A 59 10.86 3.30 -10.23
CA GLU A 59 11.66 2.80 -9.09
C GLU A 59 10.87 2.75 -7.78
N PHE A 60 10.31 3.89 -7.35
CA PHE A 60 9.61 3.97 -6.07
C PHE A 60 8.28 3.22 -6.07
N ILE A 61 7.53 3.28 -7.17
CA ILE A 61 6.23 2.60 -7.25
C ILE A 61 6.39 1.08 -7.27
N LEU A 62 7.48 0.57 -7.87
CA LEU A 62 7.84 -0.84 -7.80
C LEU A 62 8.22 -1.27 -6.38
N VAL A 63 8.94 -0.42 -5.65
CA VAL A 63 9.25 -0.67 -4.22
C VAL A 63 7.96 -0.74 -3.40
N LEU A 64 7.03 0.20 -3.58
CA LEU A 64 5.74 0.18 -2.88
C LEU A 64 4.91 -1.07 -3.20
N LEU A 65 4.88 -1.47 -4.48
CA LEU A 65 4.21 -2.68 -4.91
C LEU A 65 4.84 -3.94 -4.29
N ALA A 66 6.16 -4.07 -4.35
CA ALA A 66 6.90 -5.19 -3.79
C ALA A 66 6.75 -5.26 -2.25
N ALA A 67 6.82 -4.13 -1.55
CA ALA A 67 6.61 -4.06 -0.12
C ALA A 67 5.17 -4.46 0.27
N SER A 68 4.17 -3.99 -0.48
CA SER A 68 2.77 -4.37 -0.26
C SER A 68 2.55 -5.88 -0.46
N ILE A 69 3.11 -6.46 -1.52
CA ILE A 69 3.06 -7.90 -1.76
C ILE A 69 3.77 -8.66 -0.64
N SER A 70 4.93 -8.18 -0.18
CA SER A 70 5.63 -8.78 0.95
C SER A 70 4.74 -8.83 2.20
N LEU A 71 4.06 -7.73 2.54
CA LEU A 71 3.13 -7.67 3.68
C LEU A 71 1.89 -8.55 3.51
N MET A 72 1.44 -8.78 2.27
CA MET A 72 0.37 -9.75 2.00
C MET A 72 0.80 -11.18 2.32
N ILE A 73 2.08 -11.51 2.12
CA ILE A 73 2.63 -12.86 2.34
C ILE A 73 3.02 -13.04 3.81
N THR A 74 3.69 -12.06 4.40
CA THR A 74 4.28 -12.15 5.75
C THR A 74 3.31 -11.73 6.85
N GLY A 75 2.29 -10.94 6.53
CA GLY A 75 1.32 -10.44 7.48
C GLY A 75 1.84 -9.29 8.34
N ALA A 76 1.18 -9.07 9.48
CA ALA A 76 1.45 -7.95 10.38
C ALA A 76 2.59 -8.27 11.36
N GLY A 77 3.49 -7.31 11.58
CA GLY A 77 4.66 -7.48 12.47
C GLY A 77 4.32 -7.50 13.97
N ALA A 78 5.26 -7.91 14.83
CA ALA A 78 5.02 -8.03 16.27
C ALA A 78 4.63 -6.72 17.00
N TYR A 79 5.07 -5.58 16.47
CA TYR A 79 4.75 -4.24 16.98
C TYR A 79 3.56 -3.58 16.27
N SER A 80 2.89 -4.29 15.36
CA SER A 80 1.69 -3.80 14.69
C SER A 80 0.46 -3.86 15.60
N VAL A 81 -0.53 -3.02 15.34
CA VAL A 81 -1.83 -3.08 16.02
C VAL A 81 -2.47 -4.46 15.87
N ASP A 82 -2.39 -5.07 14.67
CA ASP A 82 -2.88 -6.43 14.43
C ASP A 82 -2.11 -7.49 15.24
N GLY A 83 -0.78 -7.37 15.32
CA GLY A 83 0.09 -8.27 16.08
C GLY A 83 -0.12 -8.18 17.59
N MET A 84 -0.45 -7.00 18.11
CA MET A 84 -0.81 -6.80 19.51
C MET A 84 -2.17 -7.41 19.85
N ARG A 85 -3.13 -7.40 18.89
CA ARG A 85 -4.46 -8.01 19.04
C ARG A 85 -4.45 -9.54 18.93
N GLY A 86 -3.48 -10.10 18.20
CA GLY A 86 -3.34 -11.53 17.96
C GLY A 86 -2.68 -12.33 19.09
N LYS A 87 -2.19 -11.68 20.16
CA LYS A 87 -1.71 -12.39 21.35
C LYS A 87 -2.92 -12.93 22.12
N PRO A 88 -3.09 -14.25 22.29
CA PRO A 88 -4.01 -14.75 23.31
C PRO A 88 -3.54 -14.16 24.64
N ALA A 89 -4.47 -13.59 25.40
CA ALA A 89 -4.21 -13.26 26.80
C ALA A 89 -3.55 -14.48 27.44
N GLN A 90 -2.36 -14.29 28.02
CA GLN A 90 -1.68 -15.33 28.79
C GLN A 90 -2.68 -15.86 29.82
N GLN A 91 -3.06 -17.13 29.67
CA GLN A 91 -3.56 -17.98 30.74
C GLN A 91 -2.41 -18.85 31.22
#